data_AF-A0A545UI17-F1
#
_entry.id   AF-A0A545UI17-F1
#
_cell.length_a   1.000
_cell.length_b   1.000
_cell.length_c   1.000
_cell.angle_alpha   90.00
_cell.angle_beta   90.00
_cell.angle_gamma   90.00
#
_symmetry.space_group_name_H-M   'P 1'
#
loop_
_entity.id
_entity.type
_entity.pdbx_description
1 polymer ?
#
loop_
_entity_poly.entity_id
_entity_poly.type
_entity_poly.pdbx_seq_one_letter_code
_entity_poly.pdbx_strand_id
1 'polypeptide(L)'
;MSEFSCEEVKKLINLNLGIIELGTSKDAVDVRWFEEAEKILGVKLTESYLWFLRNYSGGEIGGEEIYSIYGVDFETVNGGDIVYHHIVNQRSGLTKPDHIVVLETDLGEVFFFDYSEFDGKECPINLRLPSGDVEHYAKNFYEFLQRRIEVFS
;
A
#
# COMPACT_ATOMS: atom_id res chain seq x y z
N MET A 1 -14.65 9.17 15.88
CA MET A 1 -13.28 8.80 15.50
C MET A 1 -12.97 9.64 14.29
N SER A 2 -11.99 10.54 14.36
CA SER A 2 -11.64 11.41 13.22
C SER A 2 -11.16 10.55 12.07
N GLU A 3 -11.71 10.76 10.87
CA GLU A 3 -11.07 10.29 9.64
C GLU A 3 -9.70 10.95 9.57
N PHE A 4 -8.65 10.13 9.57
CA PHE A 4 -7.29 10.63 9.44
C PHE A 4 -7.13 11.20 8.02
N SER A 5 -6.85 12.49 7.92
CA SER A 5 -6.87 13.23 6.67
C SER A 5 -5.50 13.24 5.99
N CYS A 6 -5.49 13.50 4.68
CA CYS A 6 -4.25 13.64 3.92
C CYS A 6 -3.32 14.75 4.46
N GLU A 7 -3.86 15.79 5.08
CA GLU A 7 -3.09 16.88 5.69
C GLU A 7 -2.42 16.46 7.01
N GLU A 8 -3.05 15.59 7.78
CA GLU A 8 -2.44 15.01 8.99
C GLU A 8 -1.32 14.05 8.63
N VAL A 9 -1.51 13.20 7.62
CA VAL A 9 -0.45 12.33 7.10
C VAL A 9 0.74 13.13 6.58
N LYS A 10 0.53 14.20 5.81
CA LYS A 10 1.62 15.10 5.37
C LYS A 10 2.41 15.66 6.54
N LYS A 11 1.73 16.09 7.61
CA LYS A 11 2.41 16.62 8.80
C LYS A 11 3.23 15.54 9.48
N LEU A 12 2.68 14.34 9.66
CA LEU A 12 3.41 13.21 10.25
C LEU A 12 4.66 12.85 9.44
N ILE A 13 4.54 12.77 8.11
CA ILE A 13 5.69 12.50 7.24
C ILE A 13 6.80 13.54 7.45
N ASN A 14 6.44 14.83 7.42
CA ASN A 14 7.40 15.92 7.59
C ASN A 14 8.07 15.97 8.98
N LEU A 15 7.41 15.45 10.01
CA LEU A 15 7.96 15.38 11.37
C LEU A 15 8.90 14.19 11.57
N ASN A 16 8.84 13.19 10.70
CA ASN A 16 9.52 11.90 10.88
C ASN A 16 10.49 11.58 9.71
N LEU A 17 11.05 12.61 9.06
CA LEU A 17 11.97 12.44 7.93
C LEU A 17 13.23 11.61 8.23
N GLY A 18 13.57 11.38 9.50
CA GLY A 18 14.71 10.54 9.90
C GLY A 18 14.47 9.04 9.73
N ILE A 19 13.22 8.61 9.55
CA ILE A 19 12.81 7.21 9.41
C ILE A 19 11.94 6.98 8.15
N ILE A 20 11.72 8.01 7.34
CA ILE A 20 10.86 7.95 6.16
C ILE A 20 11.68 8.31 4.92
N GLU A 21 11.74 7.38 3.97
CA GLU A 21 12.35 7.58 2.66
C GLU A 21 11.30 7.37 1.57
N LEU A 22 10.44 8.38 1.39
CA LEU A 22 9.43 8.41 0.34
C LEU A 22 9.90 9.24 -0.85
N GLY A 23 9.43 8.88 -2.04
CA GLY A 23 9.55 9.74 -3.21
C GLY A 23 8.68 11.00 -3.11
N THR A 24 8.53 11.69 -4.23
CA THR A 24 7.76 12.92 -4.33
C THR A 24 6.81 12.87 -5.51
N SER A 25 5.93 13.86 -5.61
CA SER A 25 5.05 14.03 -6.78
C SER A 25 5.80 14.16 -8.12
N LYS A 26 7.10 14.47 -8.13
CA LYS A 26 7.92 14.50 -9.35
C LYS A 26 8.29 13.10 -9.84
N ASP A 27 8.27 12.13 -8.94
CA ASP A 27 8.61 10.74 -9.19
C ASP A 27 7.36 9.92 -9.57
N ALA A 28 6.17 10.50 -9.37
CA ALA A 28 4.89 9.86 -9.66
C ALA A 28 4.79 9.43 -11.14
N VAL A 29 4.33 8.20 -11.33
CA VAL A 29 4.14 7.61 -12.64
C VAL A 29 2.96 8.25 -13.40
N ASP A 30 2.97 8.11 -14.73
CA ASP A 30 1.88 8.54 -15.58
C ASP A 30 0.55 7.85 -15.21
N VAL A 31 -0.57 8.57 -15.30
CA VAL A 31 -1.91 8.08 -14.94
C VAL A 31 -2.28 6.77 -15.63
N ARG A 32 -1.77 6.52 -16.84
CA ARG A 32 -2.01 5.27 -17.57
C ARG A 32 -1.57 4.02 -16.79
N TRP A 33 -0.56 4.15 -15.93
CA TRP A 33 -0.06 3.05 -15.11
C TRP A 33 -1.02 2.69 -13.98
N PHE A 34 -1.77 3.68 -13.46
CA PHE A 34 -2.83 3.42 -12.50
C PHE A 34 -4.00 2.70 -13.18
N GLU A 35 -4.39 3.11 -14.38
CA GLU A 35 -5.48 2.47 -15.14
C GLU A 35 -5.15 1.01 -15.50
N GLU A 36 -3.91 0.74 -15.94
CA GLU A 36 -3.48 -0.63 -16.24
C GLU A 36 -3.34 -1.47 -14.96
N ALA A 37 -2.86 -0.87 -13.85
CA ALA A 37 -2.83 -1.55 -12.56
C ALA A 37 -4.25 -1.96 -12.10
N GLU A 38 -5.23 -1.05 -12.12
CA GLU A 38 -6.62 -1.36 -11.77
C GLU A 38 -7.19 -2.51 -12.60
N LYS A 39 -6.89 -2.53 -13.90
CA LYS A 39 -7.33 -3.57 -14.82
C LYS A 39 -6.72 -4.93 -14.50
N ILE A 40 -5.44 -4.99 -14.12
CA ILE A 40 -4.76 -6.25 -13.78
C ILE A 40 -5.17 -6.74 -12.40
N LEU A 41 -5.25 -5.84 -11.42
CA LEU A 41 -5.69 -6.13 -10.05
C LEU A 41 -7.19 -6.49 -10.00
N GLY A 42 -7.97 -6.08 -11.01
CA GLY A 42 -9.40 -6.35 -11.08
C GLY A 42 -10.25 -5.50 -10.13
N VAL A 43 -9.67 -4.43 -9.57
CA VAL A 43 -10.30 -3.53 -8.60
C VAL A 43 -9.90 -2.08 -8.87
N LYS A 44 -10.66 -1.13 -8.33
CA LYS A 44 -10.25 0.28 -8.34
C LYS A 44 -9.27 0.57 -7.20
N LEU A 45 -8.24 1.37 -7.45
CA LEU A 45 -7.35 1.83 -6.39
C LEU A 45 -8.13 2.71 -5.41
N THR A 46 -7.87 2.55 -4.12
CA THR A 46 -8.55 3.38 -3.11
C THR A 46 -8.14 4.85 -3.23
N GLU A 47 -9.03 5.77 -2.83
CA GLU A 47 -8.76 7.22 -2.96
C GLU A 47 -7.49 7.63 -2.18
N SER A 48 -7.33 7.10 -0.97
CA SER A 48 -6.18 7.34 -0.09
C SER A 48 -4.87 6.75 -0.61
N TYR A 49 -4.90 5.57 -1.23
CA TYR A 49 -3.72 4.98 -1.85
C TYR A 49 -3.33 5.71 -3.15
N LEU A 50 -4.31 6.09 -3.97
CA LEU A 50 -4.06 6.88 -5.18
C LEU A 50 -3.48 8.26 -4.85
N TRP A 51 -3.91 8.88 -3.75
CA TRP A 51 -3.28 10.08 -3.23
C TRP A 51 -1.80 9.84 -2.90
N PHE A 52 -1.46 8.73 -2.24
CA PHE A 52 -0.09 8.42 -1.88
C PHE A 52 0.79 8.26 -3.12
N LEU A 53 0.36 7.46 -4.09
CA LEU A 53 1.08 7.26 -5.35
C LEU A 53 1.34 8.59 -6.07
N ARG A 54 0.37 9.51 -6.07
CA ARG A 54 0.51 10.82 -6.75
C ARG A 54 1.42 11.80 -6.01
N ASN A 55 1.51 11.71 -4.68
CA ASN A 55 2.25 12.69 -3.87
C ASN A 55 3.65 12.20 -3.50
N TYR A 56 3.86 10.88 -3.46
CA TYR A 56 5.07 10.25 -2.94
C TYR A 56 5.62 9.14 -3.83
N SER A 57 4.88 8.68 -4.84
CA SER A 57 5.24 7.56 -5.73
C SER A 57 5.39 6.19 -5.06
N GLY A 58 5.95 6.12 -3.86
CA GLY A 58 6.36 4.91 -3.16
C GLY A 58 7.50 5.22 -2.19
N GLY A 59 8.09 4.18 -1.61
CA GLY A 59 9.26 4.28 -0.73
C GLY A 59 9.09 3.47 0.55
N GLU A 60 9.83 3.82 1.59
CA GLU A 60 9.91 3.05 2.82
C GLU A 60 9.67 3.87 4.09
N ILE A 61 9.21 3.17 5.13
CA ILE A 61 9.05 3.69 6.49
C ILE A 61 9.76 2.71 7.42
N GLY A 62 10.75 3.19 8.17
CA GLY A 62 11.55 2.36 9.07
C GLY A 62 12.39 1.29 8.35
N GLY A 63 12.71 1.50 7.07
CA GLY A 63 13.38 0.51 6.22
C GLY A 63 12.44 -0.56 5.65
N GLU A 64 11.13 -0.46 5.90
CA GLU A 64 10.13 -1.35 5.32
C GLU A 64 9.51 -0.72 4.07
N GLU A 65 9.63 -1.42 2.94
CA GLU A 65 9.11 -0.95 1.66
C GLU A 65 7.58 -1.02 1.61
N ILE A 66 6.96 0.12 1.32
CA ILE A 66 5.52 0.21 1.03
C ILE A 66 5.32 -0.01 -0.47
N TYR A 67 4.63 -1.10 -0.81
CA TYR A 67 4.44 -1.48 -2.21
C TYR A 67 3.67 -0.41 -2.98
N SER A 68 4.18 -0.12 -4.18
CA SER A 68 3.72 0.97 -5.03
C SER A 68 3.64 0.55 -6.50
N ILE A 69 3.48 1.51 -7.41
CA ILE A 69 3.42 1.24 -8.85
C ILE A 69 4.63 1.92 -9.49
N TYR A 70 5.53 1.12 -10.06
CA TYR A 70 6.81 1.64 -10.56
C TYR A 70 6.75 2.21 -11.97
N GLY A 71 5.64 2.00 -12.68
CA GLY A 71 5.46 2.54 -14.02
C GLY A 71 6.35 1.88 -15.07
N VAL A 72 6.61 0.58 -14.89
CA VAL A 72 7.30 -0.30 -15.82
C VAL A 72 6.45 -1.57 -16.02
N ASP A 73 6.86 -2.43 -16.93
CA ASP A 73 6.13 -3.66 -17.24
C ASP A 73 5.97 -4.57 -16.00
N PHE A 74 4.72 -4.84 -15.62
CA PHE A 74 4.35 -5.54 -14.39
C PHE A 74 4.75 -7.01 -14.35
N GLU A 75 5.08 -7.64 -15.48
CA GLU A 75 5.50 -9.04 -15.51
C GLU A 75 7.02 -9.21 -15.38
N THR A 76 7.77 -8.13 -15.59
CA THR A 76 9.24 -8.15 -15.61
C THR A 76 9.88 -7.29 -14.52
N VAL A 77 9.07 -6.50 -13.81
CA VAL A 77 9.50 -5.74 -12.64
C VAL A 77 9.86 -6.66 -11.46
N ASN A 78 10.69 -6.15 -10.54
CA ASN A 78 11.07 -6.81 -9.31
C ASN A 78 11.12 -5.75 -8.18
N GLY A 79 11.04 -6.18 -6.92
CA GLY A 79 10.87 -5.30 -5.76
C GLY A 79 9.40 -5.07 -5.41
N GLY A 80 9.12 -4.08 -4.58
CA GLY A 80 7.78 -3.72 -4.09
C GLY A 80 6.82 -3.10 -5.11
N ASP A 81 6.74 -3.62 -6.34
CA ASP A 81 5.62 -3.30 -7.24
C ASP A 81 4.38 -4.12 -6.85
N ILE A 82 3.30 -3.42 -6.47
CA ILE A 82 2.09 -4.02 -5.93
C ILE A 82 1.38 -4.95 -6.94
N VAL A 83 1.44 -4.63 -8.23
CA VAL A 83 0.77 -5.39 -9.28
C VAL A 83 1.56 -6.68 -9.54
N TYR A 84 2.88 -6.59 -9.60
CA TYR A 84 3.73 -7.77 -9.70
C TYR A 84 3.52 -8.73 -8.53
N HIS A 85 3.53 -8.22 -7.29
CA HIS A 85 3.27 -9.04 -6.11
C HIS A 85 1.89 -9.70 -6.16
N HIS A 86 0.85 -8.98 -6.61
CA HIS A 86 -0.47 -9.56 -6.80
C HIS A 86 -0.45 -10.71 -7.83
N ILE A 87 0.19 -10.53 -8.99
CA ILE A 87 0.32 -11.58 -10.02
C ILE A 87 1.01 -12.83 -9.44
N VAL A 88 2.13 -12.65 -8.72
CA VAL A 88 2.89 -13.76 -8.12
C VAL A 88 2.06 -14.49 -7.05
N ASN A 89 1.37 -13.75 -6.20
CA ASN A 89 0.53 -14.31 -5.13
C ASN A 89 -0.67 -15.09 -5.68
N GLN A 90 -1.29 -14.60 -6.75
CA GLN A 90 -2.36 -15.30 -7.46
C GLN A 90 -1.87 -16.58 -8.13
N ARG A 91 -0.70 -16.56 -8.78
CA ARG A 91 -0.10 -17.74 -9.43
C ARG A 91 0.27 -18.84 -8.42
N SER A 92 0.66 -18.46 -7.21
CA SER A 92 1.03 -19.39 -6.13
C SER A 92 -0.16 -19.87 -5.30
N GLY A 93 -1.34 -19.24 -5.42
CA GLY A 93 -2.52 -19.56 -4.63
C GLY A 93 -2.40 -19.17 -3.15
N LEU A 94 -1.48 -18.25 -2.83
CA LEU A 94 -1.16 -17.84 -1.46
C LEU A 94 -2.12 -16.78 -0.90
N THR A 95 -2.81 -16.04 -1.76
CA THR A 95 -3.76 -14.99 -1.38
C THR A 95 -5.09 -15.19 -2.06
N LYS A 96 -6.14 -14.64 -1.46
CA LYS A 96 -7.43 -14.53 -2.15
C LYS A 96 -7.35 -13.41 -3.20
N PRO A 97 -8.14 -13.47 -4.28
CA PRO A 97 -8.13 -12.45 -5.33
C PRO A 97 -8.50 -11.04 -4.85
N ASP A 98 -9.30 -10.94 -3.79
CA ASP A 98 -9.73 -9.69 -3.16
C ASP A 98 -8.74 -9.16 -2.11
N HIS A 99 -7.61 -9.85 -1.89
CA HIS A 99 -6.56 -9.40 -0.98
C HIS A 99 -5.37 -8.86 -1.80
N ILE A 100 -5.09 -7.57 -1.67
CA ILE A 100 -3.95 -6.92 -2.35
C ILE A 100 -2.91 -6.53 -1.32
N VAL A 101 -1.78 -7.24 -1.32
CA VAL A 101 -0.67 -7.02 -0.37
C VAL A 101 -0.01 -5.67 -0.63
N VAL A 102 0.21 -4.89 0.42
CA VAL A 102 0.82 -3.55 0.34
C VAL A 102 2.14 -3.44 1.11
N LEU A 103 2.43 -4.38 2.01
CA LEU A 103 3.69 -4.46 2.75
C LEU A 103 3.86 -5.89 3.28
N GLU A 104 5.06 -6.44 3.15
CA GLU A 104 5.49 -7.63 3.87
C GLU A 104 6.75 -7.28 4.68
N THR A 105 6.77 -7.63 5.97
CA THR A 105 7.92 -7.35 6.84
C THR A 105 8.86 -8.56 6.90
N ASP A 106 10.12 -8.32 7.28
CA ASP A 106 11.11 -9.40 7.49
C ASP A 106 10.69 -10.40 8.58
N LEU A 107 9.73 -10.03 9.44
CA LEU A 107 9.19 -10.88 10.49
C LEU A 107 8.01 -11.75 10.00
N GLY A 108 7.62 -11.63 8.73
CA GLY A 108 6.54 -12.42 8.11
C GLY A 108 5.14 -11.85 8.35
N GLU A 109 5.02 -10.60 8.78
CA GLU A 109 3.76 -9.88 8.83
C GLU A 109 3.38 -9.44 7.42
N VAL A 110 2.12 -9.63 7.04
CA VAL A 110 1.61 -9.27 5.72
C VAL A 110 0.43 -8.34 5.85
N PHE A 111 0.58 -7.11 5.36
CA PHE A 111 -0.46 -6.10 5.32
C PHE A 111 -1.10 -6.10 3.94
N PHE A 112 -2.42 -6.13 3.88
CA PHE A 112 -3.13 -6.16 2.60
C PHE A 112 -4.44 -5.38 2.67
N PHE A 113 -4.79 -4.73 1.55
CA PHE A 113 -6.13 -4.21 1.30
C PHE A 113 -7.11 -5.36 1.18
N ASP A 114 -8.22 -5.28 1.91
CA ASP A 114 -9.32 -6.26 1.84
C ASP A 114 -10.46 -5.71 0.99
N TYR A 115 -10.39 -5.97 -0.32
CA TYR A 115 -11.36 -5.48 -1.29
C TYR A 115 -12.73 -6.17 -1.20
N SER A 116 -12.88 -7.20 -0.36
CA SER A 116 -14.20 -7.77 -0.07
C SER A 116 -15.11 -6.77 0.68
N GLU A 117 -14.50 -5.77 1.34
CA GLU A 117 -15.15 -4.71 2.09
C GLU A 117 -15.08 -3.33 1.39
N PHE A 118 -14.82 -3.31 0.08
CA PHE A 118 -14.71 -2.05 -0.67
C PHE A 118 -16.04 -1.28 -0.73
N ASP A 119 -16.04 -0.03 -0.26
CA ASP A 119 -17.24 0.81 -0.18
C ASP A 119 -17.50 1.68 -1.43
N GLY A 120 -16.64 1.54 -2.44
CA GLY A 120 -16.63 2.36 -3.65
C GLY A 120 -15.53 3.43 -3.66
N LYS A 121 -14.89 3.69 -2.53
CA LYS A 121 -13.78 4.64 -2.38
C LYS A 121 -12.60 4.07 -1.61
N GLU A 122 -12.88 3.37 -0.52
CA GLU A 122 -11.89 2.82 0.40
C GLU A 122 -12.22 1.37 0.73
N CYS A 123 -11.20 0.66 1.19
CA CYS A 123 -11.33 -0.63 1.85
C CYS A 123 -10.35 -0.67 3.03
N PRO A 124 -10.63 -1.49 4.05
CA PRO A 124 -9.73 -1.64 5.17
C PRO A 124 -8.43 -2.33 4.76
N ILE A 125 -7.40 -2.11 5.58
CA ILE A 125 -6.16 -2.86 5.52
C ILE A 125 -6.13 -3.78 6.74
N ASN A 126 -5.92 -5.06 6.49
CA ASN A 126 -5.82 -6.09 7.50
C ASN A 126 -4.36 -6.57 7.58
N LEU A 127 -3.96 -7.03 8.77
CA LEU A 127 -2.66 -7.61 9.05
C LEU A 127 -2.84 -9.11 9.22
N ARG A 128 -2.12 -9.90 8.43
CA ARG A 128 -1.93 -11.33 8.69
C ARG A 128 -0.61 -11.54 9.43
N LEU A 129 -0.72 -12.11 10.63
CA LEU A 129 0.43 -12.46 11.46
C LEU A 129 1.11 -13.74 10.94
N PRO A 130 2.37 -14.01 11.34
CA PRO A 130 3.05 -15.26 11.01
C PRO A 130 2.32 -16.53 11.49
N SER A 131 1.47 -16.42 12.53
CA SER A 131 0.59 -17.50 12.99
C SER A 131 -0.50 -17.87 11.98
N GLY A 132 -0.78 -16.97 11.02
CA GLY A 132 -1.91 -17.06 10.09
C GLY A 132 -3.15 -16.31 10.56
N ASP A 133 -3.17 -15.80 11.79
CA ASP A 133 -4.27 -14.98 12.30
C ASP A 133 -4.36 -13.66 11.51
N VAL A 134 -5.60 -13.21 11.26
CA VAL A 134 -5.87 -11.98 10.54
C VAL A 134 -6.57 -11.00 11.48
N GLU A 135 -6.01 -9.81 11.58
CA GLU A 135 -6.50 -8.74 12.43
C GLU A 135 -6.77 -7.48 11.61
N HIS A 136 -7.79 -6.72 12.02
CA HIS A 136 -8.03 -5.41 11.44
C HIS A 136 -6.92 -4.44 11.82
N TYR A 137 -6.27 -3.83 10.82
CA TYR A 137 -5.14 -2.93 11.06
C TYR A 137 -5.47 -1.47 10.83
N ALA A 138 -6.13 -1.11 9.74
CA ALA A 138 -6.48 0.27 9.43
C ALA A 138 -7.76 0.35 8.58
N LYS A 139 -8.51 1.44 8.69
CA LYS A 139 -9.76 1.62 7.93
C LYS A 139 -9.53 2.05 6.49
N ASN A 140 -8.39 2.68 6.22
CA ASN A 140 -7.97 3.15 4.90
C ASN A 140 -6.44 3.33 4.89
N PHE A 141 -5.89 3.74 3.76
CA PHE A 141 -4.45 3.87 3.59
C PHE A 141 -3.84 5.02 4.41
N TYR A 142 -4.60 6.07 4.73
CA TYR A 142 -4.10 7.17 5.58
C TYR A 142 -3.83 6.70 7.01
N GLU A 143 -4.78 5.96 7.60
CA GLU A 143 -4.60 5.37 8.94
C GLU A 143 -3.48 4.31 8.94
N PHE A 144 -3.32 3.56 7.85
CA PHE A 144 -2.19 2.64 7.70
C PHE A 144 -0.85 3.37 7.75
N LEU A 145 -0.66 4.43 6.96
CA LEU A 145 0.58 5.23 6.99
C LEU A 145 0.84 5.83 8.37
N GLN A 146 -0.20 6.38 9.03
CA GLN A 146 -0.10 6.89 10.39
C GLN A 146 0.47 5.82 11.34
N ARG A 147 -0.17 4.65 11.37
CA ARG A 147 0.23 3.56 12.28
C ARG A 147 1.63 3.04 11.97
N ARG A 148 2.02 2.94 10.68
CA ARG A 148 3.40 2.58 10.33
C ARG A 148 4.39 3.60 10.87
N ILE A 149 4.13 4.90 10.72
CA ILE A 149 5.02 5.94 11.24
C ILE A 149 5.12 5.85 12.78
N GLU A 150 4.00 5.66 13.48
CA GLU A 150 3.96 5.54 14.94
C GLU A 150 4.75 4.33 15.49
N VAL A 151 4.90 3.26 14.70
CA VAL A 151 5.69 2.08 15.09
C VAL A 151 7.19 2.41 15.14
N PHE A 152 7.65 3.36 14.32
CA PHE A 152 9.08 3.68 14.16
C PHE A 152 9.50 5.03 14.75
N SER A 153 8.54 5.91 15.08
CA SER A 153 8.79 7.25 15.66
C SER A 153 9.02 7.21 17.17
#